data_AF-A0A522N3Z4-F1
#
_entry.id   AF-A0A522N3Z4-F1
#
_cell.length_a   1.000
_cell.length_b   1.000
_cell.length_c   1.000
_cell.angle_alpha   90.00
_cell.angle_beta   90.00
_cell.angle_gamma   90.00
#
_symmetry.space_group_name_H-M   'P 1'
#
loop_
_entity.id
_entity.type
_entity.pdbx_description
1 polymer ?
#
loop_
_entity_poly.entity_id
_entity_poly.type
_entity_poly.pdbx_seq_one_letter_code
_entity_poly.pdbx_strand_id
1 'polypeptide(L)'
;MPTLIIIVVIIVVLAVIVIGLYNGLVQKRLRVDEALAQIQVQLKRRWDLIPNLINAVKGYMAYEQQVLTQVTNARSNAISAGAQGPAASAAAENALTQSLRSLFAVVENYPDLKANQNVLSLQEELTTTENQISFSRQHYNATVLDFNTAIQTFPAVLIAGPFGFLKREFFEAEQQAQQVPTVDLGFGTPTVQPGAPAAPTLPPLAPPPAAPPAAEPGPGPQTPPAAPQG
;
A
#
# COMPACT_ATOMS: atom_id res chain seq x y z
N MET A 1 36.20 34.80 -12.87
CA MET A 1 34.99 34.90 -13.73
C MET A 1 34.41 33.53 -14.10
N PRO A 2 35.13 32.56 -14.70
CA PRO A 2 34.52 31.28 -15.10
C PRO A 2 34.06 30.42 -13.92
N THR A 3 34.78 30.45 -12.79
CA THR A 3 34.40 29.73 -11.54
C THR A 3 33.05 30.20 -10.98
N LEU A 4 32.77 31.49 -11.02
CA LEU A 4 31.49 32.05 -10.55
C LEU A 4 30.33 31.60 -11.45
N ILE A 5 30.55 31.58 -12.77
CA ILE A 5 29.56 31.06 -13.74
C ILE A 5 29.26 29.58 -13.47
N ILE A 6 30.29 28.76 -13.22
CA ILE A 6 30.12 27.33 -12.91
C ILE A 6 29.28 27.16 -11.62
N ILE A 7 29.56 27.91 -10.56
CA ILE A 7 28.80 27.86 -9.31
C ILE A 7 27.34 28.23 -9.54
N VAL A 8 27.08 29.31 -10.29
CA VAL A 8 25.71 29.74 -10.61
C VAL A 8 24.96 28.67 -11.40
N VAL A 9 25.59 28.07 -12.40
CA VAL A 9 24.99 26.99 -13.19
C VAL A 9 24.64 25.78 -12.30
N ILE A 10 25.53 25.37 -11.40
CA ILE A 10 25.27 24.27 -10.46
C ILE A 10 24.07 24.59 -9.55
N ILE A 11 24.00 25.81 -9.01
CA ILE A 11 22.87 26.23 -8.16
C ILE A 11 21.56 26.20 -8.94
N VAL A 12 21.56 26.69 -10.19
CA VAL A 12 20.36 26.67 -11.03
C VAL A 12 19.91 25.24 -11.32
N VAL A 13 20.84 24.33 -11.64
CA VAL A 13 20.52 22.91 -11.87
C VAL A 13 19.93 22.27 -10.62
N LEU A 14 20.54 22.50 -9.45
CA LEU A 14 20.02 22.00 -8.18
C LEU A 14 18.63 22.55 -7.86
N ALA A 15 18.39 23.84 -8.09
CA ALA A 15 17.10 24.47 -7.89
C ALA A 15 16.00 23.84 -8.76
N VAL A 16 16.29 23.59 -10.05
CA VAL A 16 15.35 22.93 -10.97
C VAL A 16 15.02 21.51 -10.51
N ILE A 17 16.01 20.75 -10.04
CA ILE A 17 15.81 19.40 -9.52
C ILE A 17 14.90 19.44 -8.27
N VAL A 18 15.18 20.33 -7.31
CA VAL A 18 14.39 20.45 -6.08
C VAL A 18 12.94 20.83 -6.39
N ILE A 19 12.70 21.76 -7.31
CA ILE A 19 11.34 22.15 -7.73
C ILE A 19 10.60 20.95 -8.35
N GLY A 20 11.27 20.19 -9.22
CA GLY A 20 10.69 19.00 -9.84
C GLY A 20 10.30 17.93 -8.80
N LEU A 21 11.20 17.64 -7.86
CA LEU A 21 10.94 16.67 -6.78
C LEU A 21 9.82 17.14 -5.86
N TYR A 22 9.82 18.40 -5.46
CA TYR A 22 8.78 18.98 -4.60
C TYR A 22 7.39 18.85 -5.26
N ASN A 23 7.26 19.26 -6.52
CA ASN A 23 6.00 19.16 -7.26
C ASN A 23 5.54 17.71 -7.41
N GLY A 24 6.46 16.78 -7.66
CA GLY A 24 6.16 15.35 -7.72
C GLY A 24 5.63 14.80 -6.38
N LEU A 25 6.23 15.18 -5.26
CA LEU A 25 5.78 14.78 -3.93
C LEU A 25 4.42 15.42 -3.56
N VAL A 26 4.18 16.68 -3.94
CA VAL A 26 2.86 17.33 -3.76
C VAL A 26 1.77 16.57 -4.52
N GLN A 27 2.01 16.20 -5.78
CA GLN A 27 1.05 15.43 -6.56
C GLN A 27 0.74 14.08 -5.91
N LYS A 28 1.75 13.36 -5.43
CA LYS A 28 1.54 12.08 -4.72
C LYS A 28 0.75 12.26 -3.43
N ARG A 29 1.02 13.32 -2.66
CA ARG A 29 0.25 13.65 -1.45
C ARG A 29 -1.23 13.89 -1.76
N LEU A 30 -1.52 14.69 -2.80
CA LEU A 30 -2.89 14.98 -3.22
C LEU A 30 -3.62 13.72 -3.68
N ARG A 31 -2.94 12.78 -4.37
CA ARG A 31 -3.54 11.49 -4.72
C ARG A 31 -3.90 10.64 -3.50
N VAL A 32 -3.07 10.66 -2.45
CA VAL A 32 -3.40 9.98 -1.18
C VAL A 32 -4.66 10.61 -0.56
N ASP A 33 -4.74 11.94 -0.54
CA ASP A 33 -5.90 12.67 0.00
C ASP A 33 -7.19 12.39 -0.80
N GLU A 34 -7.08 12.35 -2.13
CA GLU A 34 -8.18 11.98 -3.02
C GLU A 34 -8.66 10.55 -2.77
N ALA A 35 -7.74 9.58 -2.72
CA ALA A 35 -8.09 8.18 -2.46
C ALA A 35 -8.74 8.00 -1.08
N LEU A 36 -8.29 8.76 -0.07
CA LEU A 36 -8.91 8.75 1.26
C LEU A 36 -10.34 9.32 1.21
N ALA A 37 -10.55 10.42 0.48
CA ALA A 37 -11.88 11.01 0.32
C ALA A 37 -12.86 10.05 -0.38
N GLN A 38 -12.39 9.29 -1.37
CA GLN A 38 -13.20 8.26 -2.04
C GLN A 38 -13.68 7.18 -1.05
N ILE A 39 -12.80 6.71 -0.15
CA ILE A 39 -13.21 5.79 0.92
C ILE A 39 -14.29 6.42 1.80
N GLN A 40 -14.07 7.66 2.27
CA GLN A 40 -15.00 8.33 3.19
C GLN A 40 -16.42 8.45 2.62
N VAL A 41 -16.56 8.71 1.31
CA VAL A 41 -17.87 8.74 0.64
C VAL A 41 -18.59 7.40 0.76
N GLN A 42 -17.88 6.29 0.55
CA GLN A 42 -18.47 4.95 0.61
C GLN A 42 -18.81 4.54 2.05
N LEU A 43 -17.93 4.86 3.01
CA LEU A 43 -18.22 4.65 4.44
C LEU A 43 -19.48 5.40 4.86
N LYS A 44 -19.59 6.67 4.48
CA LYS A 44 -20.76 7.50 4.76
C LYS A 44 -22.03 6.90 4.16
N ARG A 45 -22.00 6.48 2.89
CA ARG A 45 -23.14 5.80 2.25
C ARG A 45 -23.59 4.58 3.06
N ARG A 46 -22.67 3.72 3.46
CA ARG A 46 -22.97 2.54 4.28
C ARG A 46 -23.61 2.91 5.61
N TRP A 47 -23.09 3.93 6.30
CA TRP A 47 -23.66 4.40 7.56
C TRP A 47 -25.07 4.99 7.38
N ASP A 48 -25.34 5.66 6.27
CA ASP A 48 -26.63 6.29 6.00
C ASP A 48 -27.71 5.24 5.62
N LEU A 49 -27.32 4.08 5.11
CA LEU A 49 -28.23 2.97 4.78
C LEU A 49 -28.66 2.14 6.00
N ILE A 50 -27.82 2.02 7.03
CA ILE A 50 -28.08 1.14 8.19
C ILE A 50 -29.38 1.47 8.94
N PRO A 51 -29.72 2.75 9.24
CA PRO A 51 -30.99 3.07 9.89
C PRO A 51 -32.20 2.60 9.10
N ASN A 52 -32.15 2.70 7.76
CA ASN A 52 -33.22 2.23 6.89
C ASN A 52 -33.36 0.71 6.95
N LEU A 53 -32.23 -0.02 6.95
CA LEU A 53 -32.22 -1.48 7.14
C LEU A 53 -32.83 -1.87 8.48
N ILE A 54 -32.39 -1.24 9.59
CA ILE A 54 -32.93 -1.51 10.93
C ILE A 54 -34.43 -1.26 10.96
N ASN A 55 -34.91 -0.18 10.36
CA ASN A 55 -36.34 0.14 10.30
C ASN A 55 -37.14 -0.89 9.49
N ALA A 56 -36.57 -1.45 8.42
CA ALA A 56 -37.23 -2.48 7.60
C ALA A 56 -37.36 -3.83 8.32
N VAL A 57 -36.36 -4.21 9.14
CA VAL A 57 -36.33 -5.53 9.80
C VAL A 57 -36.92 -5.53 11.23
N LYS A 58 -36.89 -4.39 11.94
CA LYS A 58 -37.29 -4.31 13.36
C LYS A 58 -38.72 -4.78 13.64
N GLY A 59 -39.63 -4.60 12.67
CA GLY A 59 -41.05 -4.98 12.83
C GLY A 59 -41.27 -6.48 12.89
N TYR A 60 -40.38 -7.26 12.27
CA TYR A 60 -40.45 -8.71 12.18
C TYR A 60 -39.50 -9.41 13.16
N MET A 61 -38.43 -8.72 13.58
CA MET A 61 -37.37 -9.25 14.44
C MET A 61 -37.45 -8.71 15.87
N ALA A 62 -38.65 -8.53 16.42
CA ALA A 62 -38.84 -7.88 17.72
C ALA A 62 -38.13 -8.59 18.90
N TYR A 63 -37.86 -9.90 18.78
CA TYR A 63 -37.13 -10.69 19.77
C TYR A 63 -35.60 -10.66 19.59
N GLU A 64 -35.09 -10.13 18.47
CA GLU A 64 -33.67 -10.11 18.12
C GLU A 64 -33.00 -8.78 18.49
N GLN A 65 -33.41 -8.18 19.61
CA GLN A 65 -32.95 -6.86 20.04
C GLN A 65 -31.44 -6.78 20.23
N GLN A 66 -30.83 -7.88 20.68
CA GLN A 66 -29.39 -7.97 20.84
C GLN A 66 -28.65 -7.79 19.51
N VAL A 67 -29.17 -8.33 18.41
CA VAL A 67 -28.57 -8.23 17.07
C VAL A 67 -28.71 -6.79 16.55
N LEU A 68 -29.90 -6.21 16.65
CA LEU A 68 -30.16 -4.82 16.22
C LEU A 68 -29.32 -3.81 17.02
N THR A 69 -29.16 -4.05 18.32
CA THR A 69 -28.31 -3.22 19.19
C THR A 69 -26.84 -3.34 18.80
N GLN A 70 -26.34 -4.54 18.51
CA GLN A 70 -24.97 -4.74 18.05
C GLN A 70 -24.68 -3.99 16.75
N VAL A 71 -25.58 -4.04 15.76
CA VAL A 71 -25.43 -3.28 14.50
C VAL A 71 -25.44 -1.78 14.75
N THR A 72 -26.33 -1.29 15.61
CA THR A 72 -26.42 0.12 15.96
C THR A 72 -25.15 0.62 16.64
N ASN A 73 -24.63 -0.15 17.60
CA ASN A 73 -23.39 0.16 18.30
C ASN A 73 -22.18 0.11 17.37
N ALA A 74 -22.10 -0.91 16.51
CA ALA A 74 -21.03 -1.04 15.52
C ALA A 74 -21.02 0.14 14.54
N ARG A 75 -22.20 0.60 14.10
CA ARG A 75 -22.34 1.82 13.29
C ARG A 75 -21.82 3.05 14.02
N SER A 76 -22.23 3.27 15.27
CA SER A 76 -21.77 4.42 16.06
C SER A 76 -20.26 4.39 16.25
N ASN A 77 -19.70 3.21 16.53
CA ASN A 77 -18.27 3.03 16.68
C ASN A 77 -17.53 3.35 15.38
N ALA A 78 -18.00 2.84 14.24
CA ALA A 78 -17.44 3.10 12.92
C ALA A 78 -17.39 4.60 12.58
N ILE A 79 -18.48 5.33 12.84
CA ILE A 79 -18.53 6.79 12.66
C ILE A 79 -17.50 7.49 13.55
N SER A 80 -17.42 7.11 14.82
CA SER A 80 -16.49 7.74 15.78
C SER A 80 -15.01 7.44 15.48
N ALA A 81 -14.71 6.24 14.99
CA ALA A 81 -13.37 5.81 14.65
C ALA A 81 -12.86 6.48 13.37
N GLY A 82 -13.77 6.89 12.45
CA GLY A 82 -13.41 7.66 11.26
C GLY A 82 -12.67 8.96 11.56
N ALA A 83 -12.92 9.58 12.72
CA ALA A 83 -12.23 10.79 13.16
C ALA A 83 -10.84 10.54 13.76
N GLN A 84 -10.50 9.28 14.08
CA GLN A 84 -9.26 8.90 14.75
C GLN A 84 -8.15 8.52 13.77
N GLY A 85 -8.48 8.29 12.50
CA GLY A 85 -7.53 8.00 11.42
C GLY A 85 -7.86 6.73 10.62
N PRO A 86 -7.11 6.47 9.53
CA PRO A 86 -7.35 5.33 8.64
C PRO A 86 -7.33 3.96 9.32
N ALA A 87 -6.36 3.71 10.22
CA ALA A 87 -6.21 2.42 10.88
C ALA A 87 -7.37 2.12 11.86
N ALA A 88 -7.71 3.11 12.70
CA ALA A 88 -8.85 3.02 13.62
C ALA A 88 -10.18 2.83 12.87
N SER A 89 -10.36 3.61 11.79
CA SER A 89 -11.52 3.46 10.89
C SER A 89 -11.59 2.04 10.32
N ALA A 90 -10.49 1.49 9.80
CA ALA A 90 -10.44 0.14 9.25
C ALA A 90 -10.88 -0.94 10.26
N ALA A 91 -10.42 -0.84 11.52
CA ALA A 91 -10.79 -1.78 12.56
C ALA A 91 -12.29 -1.72 12.89
N ALA A 92 -12.84 -0.51 13.04
CA ALA A 92 -14.26 -0.33 13.35
C ALA A 92 -15.17 -0.72 12.18
N GLU A 93 -14.75 -0.47 10.94
CA GLU A 93 -15.49 -0.91 9.75
C GLU A 93 -15.52 -2.42 9.61
N ASN A 94 -14.43 -3.13 9.92
CA ASN A 94 -14.42 -4.59 9.94
C ASN A 94 -15.43 -5.14 10.96
N ALA A 95 -15.51 -4.53 12.15
CA ALA A 95 -16.48 -4.92 13.18
C ALA A 95 -17.93 -4.69 12.70
N LEU A 96 -18.20 -3.56 12.04
CA LEU A 96 -19.51 -3.30 11.45
C LEU A 96 -19.85 -4.28 10.30
N THR A 97 -18.89 -4.66 9.45
CA THR A 97 -19.10 -5.71 8.43
C THR A 97 -19.50 -7.03 9.11
N GLN A 98 -18.85 -7.40 10.22
CA GLN A 98 -19.19 -8.60 10.98
C GLN A 98 -20.60 -8.54 11.57
N SER A 99 -20.99 -7.41 12.16
CA SER A 99 -22.35 -7.22 12.70
C SER A 99 -23.43 -7.29 11.61
N LEU A 100 -23.17 -6.71 10.43
CA LEU A 100 -24.10 -6.81 9.29
C LEU A 100 -24.23 -8.25 8.78
N ARG A 101 -23.14 -9.01 8.70
CA ARG A 101 -23.19 -10.44 8.36
C ARG A 101 -24.02 -11.23 9.37
N SER A 102 -23.86 -10.96 10.67
CA SER A 102 -24.69 -11.58 11.70
C SER A 102 -26.16 -11.23 11.54
N LEU A 103 -26.49 -9.97 11.25
CA LEU A 103 -27.87 -9.54 11.03
C LEU A 103 -28.51 -10.29 9.86
N PHE A 104 -27.82 -10.37 8.72
CA PHE A 104 -28.35 -11.06 7.54
C PHE A 104 -28.51 -12.57 7.76
N ALA A 105 -27.61 -13.21 8.53
CA ALA A 105 -27.77 -14.60 8.91
C ALA A 105 -29.05 -14.82 9.75
N VAL A 106 -29.40 -13.87 10.64
CA VAL A 106 -30.66 -13.96 11.39
C VAL A 106 -31.86 -13.70 10.50
N VAL A 107 -31.78 -12.77 9.53
CA VAL A 107 -32.85 -12.50 8.54
C VAL A 107 -33.23 -13.76 7.75
N GLU A 108 -32.29 -14.68 7.50
CA GLU A 108 -32.59 -15.95 6.80
C GLU A 108 -33.59 -16.83 7.55
N ASN A 109 -33.72 -16.69 8.87
CA ASN A 109 -34.69 -17.42 9.70
C ASN A 109 -36.12 -16.86 9.58
N TYR A 110 -36.30 -15.72 8.90
CA TYR A 110 -37.58 -15.03 8.74
C TYR A 110 -38.00 -15.02 7.25
N PRO A 111 -38.85 -15.97 6.81
CA PRO A 111 -39.25 -16.08 5.40
C PRO A 111 -39.85 -14.79 4.82
N ASP A 112 -40.64 -14.07 5.61
CA ASP A 112 -41.26 -12.80 5.19
C ASP A 112 -40.22 -11.71 4.90
N LEU A 113 -39.15 -11.63 5.69
CA LEU A 113 -38.05 -10.69 5.45
C LEU A 113 -37.18 -11.12 4.28
N LYS A 114 -36.93 -12.43 4.15
CA LYS A 114 -36.16 -13.00 3.05
C LYS A 114 -36.79 -12.73 1.69
N ALA A 115 -38.11 -12.68 1.63
CA ALA A 115 -38.86 -12.32 0.42
C ALA A 115 -39.17 -10.81 0.30
N ASN A 116 -38.82 -10.01 1.31
CA ASN A 116 -39.15 -8.59 1.30
C ASN A 116 -38.24 -7.81 0.35
N GLN A 117 -38.83 -7.22 -0.69
CA GLN A 117 -38.08 -6.51 -1.73
C GLN A 117 -37.26 -5.33 -1.21
N ASN A 118 -37.73 -4.62 -0.16
CA ASN A 118 -36.98 -3.50 0.42
C ASN A 118 -35.74 -3.99 1.18
N VAL A 119 -35.86 -5.11 1.90
CA VAL A 119 -34.74 -5.72 2.63
C VAL A 119 -33.69 -6.26 1.65
N LEU A 120 -34.13 -6.94 0.58
CA LEU A 120 -33.24 -7.42 -0.48
C LEU A 120 -32.50 -6.26 -1.18
N SER A 121 -33.20 -5.18 -1.51
CA SER A 121 -32.60 -3.97 -2.10
C SER A 121 -31.52 -3.37 -1.20
N LEU A 122 -31.82 -3.22 0.11
CA LEU A 122 -30.85 -2.66 1.07
C LEU A 122 -29.65 -3.59 1.28
N GLN A 123 -29.86 -4.91 1.28
CA GLN A 123 -28.77 -5.88 1.34
C GLN A 123 -27.85 -5.77 0.11
N GLU A 124 -28.43 -5.64 -1.08
CA GLU A 124 -27.67 -5.46 -2.33
C GLU A 124 -26.89 -4.15 -2.34
N GLU A 125 -27.50 -3.04 -1.92
CA GLU A 125 -26.82 -1.74 -1.82
C GLU A 125 -25.67 -1.77 -0.81
N LEU A 126 -25.86 -2.39 0.35
CA LEU A 126 -24.81 -2.55 1.36
C LEU A 126 -23.67 -3.45 0.87
N THR A 127 -24.00 -4.55 0.18
CA THR A 127 -23.00 -5.45 -0.41
C THR A 127 -22.20 -4.75 -1.50
N THR A 128 -22.88 -4.01 -2.37
CA THR A 128 -22.25 -3.20 -3.41
C THR A 128 -21.34 -2.13 -2.81
N THR A 129 -21.79 -1.47 -1.74
CA THR A 129 -20.99 -0.47 -1.02
C THR A 129 -19.77 -1.12 -0.37
N GLU A 130 -19.90 -2.32 0.21
CA GLU A 130 -18.75 -3.05 0.79
C GLU A 130 -17.70 -3.42 -0.26
N ASN A 131 -18.13 -3.86 -1.44
CA ASN A 131 -17.22 -4.14 -2.55
C ASN A 131 -16.47 -2.87 -2.99
N GLN A 132 -17.16 -1.73 -3.07
CA GLN A 132 -16.53 -0.44 -3.39
C GLN A 132 -15.57 0.03 -2.29
N ILE A 133 -15.89 -0.19 -1.02
CA ILE A 133 -14.99 0.09 0.11
C ILE A 133 -13.73 -0.77 -0.02
N SER A 134 -13.87 -2.07 -0.27
CA SER A 134 -12.72 -2.97 -0.45
C SER A 134 -11.78 -2.52 -1.57
N PHE A 135 -12.32 -2.20 -2.74
CA PHE A 135 -11.54 -1.67 -3.86
C PHE A 135 -10.87 -0.34 -3.51
N SER A 136 -11.60 0.59 -2.89
CA SER A 136 -11.09 1.91 -2.51
C SER A 136 -9.96 1.79 -1.48
N ARG A 137 -10.06 0.83 -0.54
CA ARG A 137 -8.99 0.53 0.44
C ARG A 137 -7.72 0.05 -0.25
N GLN A 138 -7.84 -0.88 -1.20
CA GLN A 138 -6.69 -1.35 -1.98
C GLN A 138 -6.03 -0.19 -2.74
N HIS A 139 -6.84 0.65 -3.39
CA HIS A 139 -6.34 1.80 -4.13
C HIS A 139 -5.64 2.84 -3.24
N TYR A 140 -6.24 3.16 -2.08
CA TYR A 140 -5.64 4.03 -1.08
C TYR A 140 -4.31 3.47 -0.57
N ASN A 141 -4.27 2.19 -0.20
CA ASN A 141 -3.05 1.56 0.31
C ASN A 141 -1.94 1.56 -0.74
N ALA A 142 -2.26 1.27 -2.00
CA ALA A 142 -1.29 1.38 -3.09
C ALA A 142 -0.74 2.82 -3.24
N THR A 143 -1.62 3.82 -3.17
CA THR A 143 -1.23 5.23 -3.29
C THR A 143 -0.40 5.70 -2.08
N VAL A 144 -0.74 5.25 -0.88
CA VAL A 144 0.04 5.46 0.35
C VAL A 144 1.42 4.81 0.24
N LEU A 145 1.50 3.58 -0.27
CA LEU A 145 2.77 2.89 -0.50
C LEU A 145 3.66 3.69 -1.48
N ASP A 146 3.09 4.14 -2.60
CA ASP A 146 3.80 4.94 -3.61
C ASP A 146 4.32 6.26 -3.05
N PHE A 147 3.51 6.93 -2.21
CA PHE A 147 3.90 8.18 -1.56
C PHE A 147 4.97 7.94 -0.49
N ASN A 148 4.75 6.98 0.40
CA ASN A 148 5.68 6.61 1.47
C ASN A 148 7.03 6.15 0.91
N THR A 149 7.04 5.42 -0.22
CA THR A 149 8.25 5.02 -0.92
C THR A 149 8.96 6.22 -1.51
N ALA A 150 8.23 7.13 -2.17
CA ALA A 150 8.81 8.32 -2.78
C ALA A 150 9.51 9.22 -1.76
N ILE A 151 8.93 9.42 -0.56
CA ILE A 151 9.55 10.25 0.49
C ILE A 151 10.77 9.58 1.15
N GLN A 152 10.94 8.27 0.98
CA GLN A 152 12.07 7.48 1.52
C GLN A 152 13.16 7.19 0.48
N THR A 153 12.95 7.55 -0.79
CA THR A 153 13.86 7.20 -1.89
C THR A 153 14.73 8.39 -2.29
N PHE A 154 16.00 8.13 -2.62
CA PHE A 154 16.90 9.15 -3.17
C PHE A 154 16.49 9.55 -4.59
N PRO A 155 16.53 10.84 -4.98
CA PRO A 155 17.01 12.00 -4.20
C PRO A 155 15.96 12.66 -3.29
N ALA A 156 14.69 12.28 -3.40
CA ALA A 156 13.57 12.93 -2.71
C ALA A 156 13.68 12.89 -1.17
N VAL A 157 14.28 11.85 -0.59
CA VAL A 157 14.48 11.71 0.87
C VAL A 157 15.21 12.90 1.51
N LEU A 158 16.09 13.57 0.77
CA LEU A 158 16.85 14.73 1.26
C LEU A 158 15.98 15.96 1.51
N ILE A 159 14.88 16.07 0.76
CA ILE A 159 13.96 17.21 0.87
C ILE A 159 12.63 16.84 1.54
N ALA A 160 12.29 15.56 1.62
CA ALA A 160 10.99 15.14 2.14
C ALA A 160 10.72 15.63 3.57
N GLY A 161 11.66 15.41 4.50
CA GLY A 161 11.54 15.83 5.90
C GLY A 161 11.44 17.36 6.07
N PRO A 162 12.43 18.15 5.58
CA PRO A 162 12.43 19.60 5.73
C PRO A 162 11.18 20.29 5.14
N PHE A 163 10.58 19.74 4.08
CA PHE A 163 9.38 20.27 3.44
C PHE A 163 8.07 19.63 3.96
N GLY A 164 8.12 18.88 5.06
CA GLY A 164 6.94 18.36 5.76
C GLY A 164 6.21 17.21 5.06
N PHE A 165 6.89 16.45 4.19
CA PHE A 165 6.34 15.22 3.63
C PHE A 165 6.52 14.06 4.62
N LEU A 166 5.50 13.85 5.44
CA LEU A 166 5.46 12.81 6.47
C LEU A 166 4.78 11.53 5.96
N LYS A 167 5.20 10.38 6.49
CA LYS A 167 4.60 9.07 6.18
C LYS A 167 3.09 9.10 6.46
N ARG A 168 2.30 8.48 5.56
CA ARG A 168 0.86 8.28 5.72
C ARG A 168 0.58 6.85 6.21
N GLU A 169 -0.47 6.71 7.00
CA GLU A 169 -0.95 5.42 7.50
C GLU A 169 -1.72 4.66 6.40
N PHE A 170 -1.69 3.33 6.48
CA PHE A 170 -2.52 2.48 5.62
C PHE A 170 -3.93 2.34 6.21
N PHE A 171 -4.91 2.04 5.36
CA PHE A 171 -6.28 1.72 5.79
C PHE A 171 -6.39 0.21 6.10
N GLU A 172 -5.68 -0.20 7.15
CA GLU A 172 -5.63 -1.59 7.62
C GLU A 172 -5.67 -1.61 9.14
N ALA A 173 -6.31 -2.64 9.71
CA ALA A 173 -6.23 -2.88 11.14
C ALA A 173 -4.85 -3.51 11.43
N GLU A 174 -4.18 -3.10 12.53
CA GLU A 174 -2.83 -3.59 12.89
C GLU A 174 -2.67 -5.12 12.81
N GLN A 175 -3.74 -5.89 13.01
CA GLN A 175 -3.69 -7.36 12.98
C GLN A 175 -3.34 -7.97 11.61
N GLN A 176 -3.55 -7.25 10.49
CA GLN A 176 -3.21 -7.75 9.15
C GLN A 176 -1.84 -7.29 8.67
N ALA A 177 -1.35 -6.13 9.12
CA ALA A 177 -0.02 -5.62 8.77
C ALA A 177 1.13 -6.46 9.35
N GLN A 178 0.86 -7.28 10.37
CA GLN A 178 1.87 -8.10 11.04
C GLN A 178 2.12 -9.47 10.39
N GLN A 179 1.27 -9.91 9.45
CA GLN A 179 1.45 -11.18 8.74
C GLN A 179 2.05 -10.94 7.36
N VAL A 180 3.32 -10.51 7.33
CA VAL A 180 4.14 -10.77 6.14
C VAL A 180 4.31 -12.29 6.08
N PRO A 181 3.80 -13.00 5.06
CA PRO A 181 4.06 -14.42 4.92
C PRO A 181 5.57 -14.60 4.87
N THR A 182 6.14 -15.22 5.91
CA THR A 182 7.55 -15.61 5.87
C THR A 182 7.61 -16.71 4.83
N VAL A 183 8.09 -16.35 3.64
CA VAL A 183 8.32 -17.31 2.56
C VAL A 183 9.54 -18.13 2.96
N ASP A 184 9.32 -19.18 3.74
CA ASP A 184 10.34 -20.19 4.01
C ASP A 184 10.51 -21.01 2.73
N LEU A 185 11.57 -20.71 1.97
CA LEU A 185 11.91 -21.43 0.75
C LEU A 185 12.61 -22.77 1.04
N GLY A 186 12.53 -23.31 2.26
CA GLY A 186 13.07 -24.63 2.59
C GLY A 186 14.59 -24.75 2.47
N PHE A 187 15.33 -23.64 2.42
CA PHE A 187 16.78 -23.67 2.55
C PHE A 187 17.11 -23.70 4.04
N GLY A 188 17.22 -24.90 4.59
CA GLY A 188 17.60 -25.13 5.98
C GLY A 188 18.76 -24.23 6.39
N THR A 189 18.54 -23.39 7.40
CA THR A 189 19.59 -22.60 8.01
C THR A 189 20.62 -23.56 8.60
N PRO A 190 21.91 -23.46 8.23
CA PRO A 190 22.93 -24.22 8.92
C PRO A 190 23.00 -23.69 10.35
N THR A 191 22.45 -24.45 11.27
CA THR A 191 22.63 -24.27 12.70
C THR A 191 24.11 -24.49 12.98
N VAL A 192 24.85 -23.41 13.23
CA VAL A 192 26.20 -23.51 13.79
C VAL A 192 26.03 -24.01 15.23
N GLN A 193 26.18 -25.31 15.41
CA GLN A 193 26.17 -25.96 16.71
C GLN A 193 27.53 -25.71 17.40
N PRO A 194 27.58 -25.03 18.56
CA PRO A 194 28.82 -24.81 19.27
C PRO A 194 29.20 -26.10 20.01
N GLY A 195 30.05 -26.93 19.39
CA GLY A 195 30.59 -28.11 20.07
C GLY A 195 30.99 -29.30 19.20
N ALA A 196 31.80 -29.11 18.15
CA ALA A 196 32.45 -30.21 17.43
C ALA A 196 33.92 -29.85 17.09
N PRO A 197 34.85 -30.83 17.04
CA PRO A 197 36.27 -30.61 17.29
C PRO A 197 37.01 -29.95 16.12
N ALA A 198 38.16 -29.35 16.43
CA ALA A 198 39.02 -28.58 15.53
C ALA A 198 39.19 -29.21 14.14
N ALA A 199 38.99 -28.40 13.11
CA ALA A 199 39.21 -28.78 11.71
C ALA A 199 40.67 -29.20 11.46
N PRO A 200 40.91 -30.19 10.58
CA PRO A 200 42.27 -30.53 10.18
C PRO A 200 42.86 -29.37 9.33
N THR A 201 44.09 -29.00 9.64
CA THR A 201 44.89 -28.03 8.88
C THR A 201 45.01 -28.47 7.42
N LEU A 202 44.51 -27.65 6.49
CA LEU A 202 44.69 -27.83 5.05
C LEU A 202 46.17 -27.58 4.67
N PRO A 203 46.74 -28.37 3.74
CA PRO A 203 48.09 -28.12 3.21
C PRO A 203 48.12 -26.82 2.38
N PRO A 204 49.31 -26.18 2.21
CA PRO A 204 49.40 -24.91 1.49
C PRO A 204 49.06 -25.07 0.00
N LEU A 205 48.28 -24.12 -0.51
CA LEU A 205 47.82 -24.06 -1.90
C LEU A 205 49.03 -23.79 -2.84
N ALA A 206 49.17 -24.60 -3.90
CA ALA A 206 50.19 -24.41 -4.92
C ALA A 206 50.00 -23.07 -5.67
N PRO A 207 51.09 -22.42 -6.14
CA PRO A 207 50.97 -21.17 -6.89
C PRO A 207 50.29 -21.39 -8.25
N PRO A 208 49.53 -20.39 -8.75
CA PRO A 208 48.79 -20.50 -10.00
C PRO A 208 49.72 -20.56 -11.23
N PRO A 209 49.30 -21.21 -12.33
CA PRO A 209 50.09 -21.29 -13.56
C PRO A 209 50.23 -19.93 -14.26
N ALA A 210 51.35 -19.76 -14.97
CA ALA A 210 51.73 -18.53 -15.67
C ALA A 210 50.74 -18.12 -16.76
N ALA A 211 50.51 -16.81 -16.88
CA ALA A 211 49.63 -16.21 -17.87
C ALA A 211 50.07 -16.49 -19.32
N PRO A 212 49.14 -16.68 -20.27
CA PRO A 212 49.48 -16.85 -21.68
C PRO A 212 50.03 -15.56 -22.31
N PRO A 213 50.89 -15.65 -23.35
CA PRO A 213 51.53 -14.48 -23.95
C PRO A 213 50.53 -13.57 -24.69
N ALA A 214 50.83 -12.28 -24.67
CA ALA A 214 50.04 -11.21 -25.26
C ALA A 214 49.87 -11.37 -26.78
N ALA A 215 48.65 -11.15 -27.26
CA ALA A 215 48.33 -11.11 -28.69
C ALA A 215 49.01 -9.90 -29.37
N GLU A 216 49.59 -10.14 -30.54
CA GLU A 216 50.28 -9.13 -31.37
C GLU A 216 49.34 -8.02 -31.88
N PRO A 217 49.85 -6.80 -32.11
CA PRO A 217 49.07 -5.69 -32.64
C PRO A 217 48.81 -5.86 -34.15
N GLY A 218 47.54 -5.80 -34.56
CA GLY A 218 47.12 -5.83 -35.96
C GLY A 218 47.56 -4.58 -36.76
N PRO A 219 47.64 -4.68 -38.10
CA PRO A 219 48.22 -3.65 -38.96
C PRO A 219 47.34 -2.39 -39.07
N GLY A 220 48.00 -1.24 -39.20
CA GLY A 220 47.43 0.10 -39.29
C GLY A 220 46.63 0.43 -40.57
N PRO A 221 46.31 1.73 -40.77
CA PRO A 221 45.06 2.18 -41.38
C PRO A 221 45.06 2.15 -42.93
N GLN A 222 43.89 1.95 -43.52
CA GLN A 222 43.66 2.15 -44.95
C GLN A 222 42.72 3.35 -45.19
N THR A 223 43.23 4.35 -45.90
CA THR A 223 42.52 5.54 -46.39
C THR A 223 41.58 5.16 -47.55
N PRO A 224 40.35 5.72 -47.62
CA PRO A 224 39.47 5.51 -48.76
C PRO A 224 39.85 6.42 -49.96
N PRO A 225 39.64 5.97 -51.22
CA PRO A 225 39.96 6.74 -52.42
C PRO A 225 38.94 7.84 -52.75
N ALA A 226 39.44 8.89 -53.42
CA ALA A 226 38.70 10.07 -53.87
C ALA A 226 37.73 9.78 -55.03
N ALA A 227 36.59 10.47 -55.02
CA ALA A 227 35.57 10.42 -56.08
C ALA A 227 36.01 11.18 -57.35
N PRO A 228 35.71 10.68 -58.56
CA PRO A 228 35.92 11.44 -59.78
C PRO A 228 34.77 12.43 -60.02
N GLN A 229 35.15 13.64 -60.43
CA GLN A 229 34.26 14.68 -60.94
C GLN A 229 33.88 14.35 -62.39
N GLY A 230 32.59 14.48 -62.72
CA GLY A 230 32.02 14.36 -64.07
C GLY A 230 30.56 14.74 -64.03
#